data_AF-A0AAW2U0M4-F1
#
_entry.id   AF-A0AAW2U0M4-F1
#
_cell.length_a   1.000
_cell.length_b   1.000
_cell.length_c   1.000
_cell.angle_alpha   90.00
_cell.angle_beta   90.00
_cell.angle_gamma   90.00
#
_symmetry.space_group_name_H-M   'P 1'
#
loop_
_entity.id
_entity.type
_entity.pdbx_description
1 polymer ?
#
loop_
_entity_poly.entity_id
_entity_poly.type
_entity_poly.pdbx_seq_one_letter_code
_entity_poly.pdbx_strand_id
1 'polypeptide(L)'
;MQHKWNDALLEMFRNDYIGTAPYISCSPSLRHHKLCPRDQFVVLSSDGLYQYFSNQEVVSHVQNFMERFPDGDPAQHLIEELLFRAARKAGKNFSVETMKHNWYKTSLNWI
;
A
#
# COMPACT_ATOMS: atom_id res chain seq x y z
N MET A 1 -28.81 3.16 5.44
CA MET A 1 -27.63 2.43 5.94
C MET A 1 -26.41 3.31 6.24
N GLN A 2 -26.28 4.52 5.67
CA GLN A 2 -25.04 5.32 5.76
C GLN A 2 -24.84 6.08 7.09
N HIS A 3 -25.91 6.46 7.79
CA HIS A 3 -25.81 7.21 9.06
C HIS A 3 -25.16 6.41 10.20
N LYS A 4 -25.52 5.13 10.36
CA LYS A 4 -25.06 4.29 11.49
C LYS A 4 -23.53 4.14 11.56
N TRP A 5 -22.85 4.16 10.42
CA TRP A 5 -21.40 4.00 10.35
C TRP A 5 -20.64 5.31 10.60
N ASN A 6 -21.21 6.45 10.25
CA ASN A 6 -20.60 7.74 10.54
C ASN A 6 -20.54 7.99 12.05
N ASP A 7 -21.63 7.73 12.77
CA ASP A 7 -21.70 7.99 14.22
C ASP A 7 -20.68 7.14 14.99
N ALA A 8 -20.57 5.85 14.66
CA ALA A 8 -19.59 4.95 15.27
C ALA A 8 -18.13 5.37 15.01
N LEU A 9 -17.83 5.92 13.84
CA LEU A 9 -16.49 6.38 13.49
C LEU A 9 -16.17 7.73 14.15
N LEU A 10 -17.14 8.64 14.24
CA LEU A 10 -16.97 9.91 14.95
C LEU A 10 -16.68 9.69 16.44
N GLU A 11 -17.38 8.75 17.08
CA GLU A 11 -17.10 8.34 18.46
C GLU A 11 -15.70 7.75 18.61
N MET A 12 -15.31 6.82 17.72
CA MET A 12 -14.00 6.16 17.76
C MET A 12 -12.85 7.16 17.57
N PHE A 13 -13.02 8.15 16.69
CA PHE A 13 -12.01 9.17 16.38
C PHE A 13 -12.11 10.44 17.25
N ARG A 14 -13.07 10.50 18.19
CA ARG A 14 -13.34 11.67 19.06
C ARG A 14 -13.45 12.98 18.27
N ASN A 15 -14.14 12.97 17.14
CA ASN A 15 -14.31 14.14 16.29
C ASN A 15 -15.70 14.74 16.44
N ASP A 16 -15.79 16.01 16.82
CA ASP A 16 -17.03 16.79 16.78
C ASP A 16 -17.25 17.27 15.33
N TYR A 17 -17.95 16.46 14.53
CA TYR A 17 -18.25 16.84 13.15
C TYR A 17 -19.30 17.95 13.08
N ILE A 18 -18.88 19.15 12.70
CA ILE A 18 -19.75 20.32 12.52
C ILE A 18 -20.21 20.37 11.04
N GLY A 19 -21.15 19.50 10.67
CA GLY A 19 -21.70 19.48 9.31
C GLY A 19 -23.00 18.66 9.21
N THR A 20 -23.75 18.89 8.13
CA THR A 20 -25.02 18.16 7.86
C THR A 20 -24.86 17.06 6.80
N ALA A 21 -23.67 16.94 6.19
CA ALA A 21 -23.36 15.93 5.19
C ALA A 21 -22.76 14.67 5.85
N PRO A 22 -22.77 13.50 5.19
CA PRO A 22 -22.09 12.32 5.71
C PRO A 22 -20.58 12.60 5.86
N TYR A 23 -20.00 12.28 7.02
CA TYR A 23 -18.54 12.39 7.23
C TYR A 23 -17.75 11.51 6.23
N ILE A 24 -18.35 10.39 5.81
CA ILE A 24 -17.75 9.44 4.86
C ILE A 24 -18.68 9.24 3.65
N SER A 25 -18.09 9.37 2.46
CA SER A 25 -18.74 9.02 1.19
C SER A 25 -18.28 7.63 0.71
N CYS A 26 -19.23 6.80 0.26
CA CYS A 26 -18.94 5.54 -0.43
C CYS A 26 -18.87 5.70 -1.96
N SER A 27 -18.55 6.91 -2.42
CA SER A 27 -18.46 7.26 -3.84
C SER A 27 -16.99 7.25 -4.26
N PRO A 28 -16.53 6.26 -5.06
CA PRO A 28 -15.15 6.22 -5.51
C PRO A 28 -14.88 7.29 -6.57
N SER A 29 -13.62 7.69 -6.70
CA SER A 29 -13.17 8.48 -7.84
C SER A 29 -12.94 7.56 -9.05
N LEU A 30 -13.56 7.86 -10.18
CA LEU A 30 -13.41 7.11 -11.43
C LEU A 30 -12.55 7.90 -12.41
N ARG A 31 -11.47 7.29 -12.90
CA ARG A 31 -10.59 7.88 -13.92
C ARG A 31 -10.35 6.87 -15.04
N HIS A 32 -10.56 7.30 -16.28
CA HIS A 32 -10.20 6.52 -17.47
C HIS A 32 -8.81 6.92 -17.95
N HIS A 33 -7.94 5.94 -18.15
CA HIS A 33 -6.61 6.13 -18.72
C HIS A 33 -6.46 5.29 -19.98
N LYS A 34 -6.10 5.92 -21.10
CA LYS A 34 -5.89 5.22 -22.37
C LYS A 34 -4.45 4.79 -22.47
N LEU A 35 -4.23 3.48 -22.54
CA LEU A 35 -2.89 2.92 -22.68
C LEU A 35 -2.23 3.36 -23.99
N CYS A 36 -0.96 3.73 -23.89
CA CYS A 36 -0.08 4.08 -24.99
C CYS A 36 1.02 3.02 -25.13
N PRO A 37 1.59 2.83 -26.33
CA PRO A 37 2.70 1.88 -26.53
C PRO A 37 3.97 2.16 -25.70
N ARG A 38 4.06 3.34 -25.07
CA ARG A 38 5.17 3.73 -24.19
C ARG A 38 4.92 3.35 -22.72
N ASP A 39 3.70 2.99 -22.35
CA ASP A 39 3.37 2.59 -20.98
C ASP A 39 3.91 1.18 -20.74
N GLN A 40 4.72 1.02 -19.69
CA GLN A 40 5.41 -0.24 -19.42
C GLN A 40 4.70 -1.09 -18.36
N PHE A 41 4.27 -0.46 -17.27
CA PHE A 41 3.61 -1.13 -16.15
C PHE A 41 2.75 -0.15 -15.35
N VAL A 42 1.84 -0.69 -14.53
CA VAL A 42 1.04 0.07 -13.56
C VAL A 42 1.30 -0.49 -12.17
N VAL A 43 1.55 0.39 -11.20
CA VAL A 43 1.67 0.00 -9.79
C VAL A 43 0.40 0.39 -9.05
N LEU A 44 -0.28 -0.61 -8.50
CA LEU A 44 -1.40 -0.43 -7.59
C LEU A 44 -0.96 -0.93 -6.21
N SER A 45 -1.03 -0.06 -5.22
CA SER A 45 -0.56 -0.37 -3.87
C SER A 45 -1.33 0.42 -2.81
N SER A 46 -1.30 -0.09 -1.58
CA SER A 46 -1.77 0.65 -0.41
C SER A 46 -0.76 1.73 0.00
N ASP A 47 -1.21 2.64 0.85
CA ASP A 47 -0.39 3.69 1.47
C ASP A 47 0.83 3.14 2.23
N GLY A 48 0.73 1.91 2.76
CA GLY A 48 1.83 1.21 3.42
C GLY A 48 3.11 1.10 2.58
N LEU A 49 3.01 1.02 1.24
CA LEU A 49 4.18 1.05 0.37
C LEU A 49 4.90 2.40 0.46
N TYR A 50 4.14 3.49 0.36
CA TYR A 50 4.67 4.85 0.27
C TYR A 50 5.11 5.44 1.61
N GLN A 51 4.91 4.70 2.72
CA GLN A 51 5.53 5.02 4.00
C GLN A 51 7.06 4.81 3.99
N TYR A 52 7.57 4.04 3.02
CA TYR A 52 8.98 3.67 2.90
C TYR A 52 9.61 4.00 1.53
N PHE A 53 8.80 4.36 0.54
CA PHE A 53 9.26 4.73 -0.80
C PHE A 53 8.55 5.99 -1.31
N SER A 54 9.26 6.75 -2.13
CA SER A 54 8.67 7.72 -3.05
C SER A 54 8.15 7.02 -4.32
N ASN A 55 7.24 7.69 -5.05
CA ASN A 55 6.74 7.20 -6.35
C ASN A 55 7.90 6.92 -7.33
N GLN A 56 8.91 7.80 -7.37
CA GLN A 56 10.07 7.68 -8.24
C GLN A 56 10.93 6.46 -7.88
N GLU A 57 11.13 6.20 -6.59
CA GLU A 57 11.87 5.00 -6.16
C GLU A 57 11.12 3.72 -6.54
N VAL A 58 9.79 3.67 -6.37
CA VAL A 58 8.99 2.51 -6.79
C VAL A 58 9.17 2.23 -8.28
N VAL A 59 9.03 3.24 -9.12
CA VAL A 59 9.21 3.11 -10.58
C VAL A 59 10.63 2.66 -10.90
N SER A 60 11.65 3.26 -10.26
CA SER A 60 13.06 2.92 -10.49
C SER A 60 13.40 1.49 -10.07
N HIS A 61 12.87 1.01 -8.94
CA HIS A 61 13.09 -0.36 -8.45
C HIS A 61 12.44 -1.38 -9.39
N VAL A 62 11.18 -1.16 -9.77
CA VAL A 62 10.46 -2.06 -10.68
C VAL A 62 11.14 -2.12 -12.04
N GLN A 63 11.47 -0.97 -12.62
CA GLN A 63 12.12 -0.91 -13.94
C GLN A 63 13.49 -1.60 -13.92
N ASN A 64 14.35 -1.26 -12.96
CA ASN A 64 15.69 -1.86 -12.84
C ASN A 64 15.62 -3.38 -12.60
N PHE A 65 14.64 -3.83 -11.80
CA PHE A 65 14.44 -5.26 -11.58
C PHE A 65 14.00 -5.98 -12.86
N MET A 66 13.02 -5.44 -13.58
CA MET A 66 12.53 -6.02 -14.83
C MET A 66 13.62 -6.07 -15.92
N GLU A 67 14.49 -5.07 -15.99
CA GLU A 67 15.64 -5.04 -16.92
C GLU A 67 16.68 -6.12 -16.59
N ARG A 68 16.93 -6.38 -15.31
CA ARG A 68 17.96 -7.33 -14.84
C ARG A 68 17.48 -8.76 -14.75
N PHE A 69 16.20 -8.95 -14.43
CA PHE A 69 15.56 -10.24 -14.17
C PHE A 69 14.24 -10.31 -14.93
N PRO A 70 14.26 -10.55 -16.25
CA PRO A 70 13.06 -10.53 -17.09
C PRO A 70 12.02 -11.59 -16.69
N ASP A 71 12.45 -12.71 -16.10
CA ASP A 71 11.58 -13.79 -15.62
C ASP A 71 11.22 -13.67 -14.12
N GLY A 72 11.67 -12.60 -13.45
CA GLY A 72 11.44 -12.39 -12.02
C GLY A 72 10.08 -11.75 -11.71
N ASP A 73 9.68 -11.76 -10.43
CA ASP A 73 8.50 -11.05 -9.94
C ASP A 73 8.89 -9.67 -9.35
N PRO A 74 8.63 -8.56 -10.06
CA PRO A 74 8.96 -7.22 -9.57
C PRO A 74 8.15 -6.81 -8.34
N ALA A 75 6.93 -7.33 -8.16
CA ALA A 75 6.12 -7.02 -6.99
C ALA A 75 6.68 -7.71 -5.74
N GLN A 76 7.09 -8.98 -5.86
CA GLN A 76 7.77 -9.68 -4.77
C GLN A 76 9.07 -8.95 -4.36
N HIS A 77 9.88 -8.53 -5.34
CA HIS A 77 11.10 -7.79 -5.06
C HIS A 77 10.83 -6.48 -4.31
N LEU A 78 9.80 -5.74 -4.73
CA LEU A 78 9.43 -4.47 -4.09
C LEU A 78 8.97 -4.69 -2.63
N ILE A 79 8.25 -5.78 -2.35
CA ILE A 79 7.84 -6.16 -0.99
C ILE A 79 9.07 -6.53 -0.14
N GLU A 80 10.04 -7.27 -0.69
CA GLU A 80 11.27 -7.61 0.02
C GLU A 80 12.07 -6.36 0.43
N GLU A 81 12.24 -5.41 -0.49
CA GLU A 81 12.90 -4.14 -0.22
C GLU A 81 12.11 -3.29 0.79
N LEU A 82 10.78 -3.30 0.73
CA LEU A 82 9.92 -2.66 1.73
C LEU A 82 10.18 -3.22 3.13
N LEU A 83 10.15 -4.55 3.27
CA LEU A 83 10.34 -5.22 4.54
C LEU A 83 11.73 -4.89 5.11
N PHE A 84 12.75 -4.88 4.26
CA PHE A 84 14.09 -4.50 4.65
C PHE A 84 14.17 -3.04 5.16
N ARG A 85 13.57 -2.08 4.45
CA ARG A 85 13.49 -0.68 4.89
C ARG A 85 12.70 -0.53 6.19
N ALA A 86 11.60 -1.27 6.35
CA ALA A 86 10.80 -1.27 7.56
C ALA A 86 11.59 -1.83 8.77
N ALA A 87 12.34 -2.92 8.59
CA ALA A 87 13.22 -3.49 9.61
C ALA A 87 14.24 -2.48 10.10
N ARG A 88 14.95 -1.86 9.14
CA ARG A 88 15.97 -0.85 9.42
C ARG A 88 15.40 0.34 10.18
N LYS A 89 14.24 0.86 9.75
CA LYS A 89 13.56 1.98 10.43
C LYS A 89 13.14 1.62 11.87
N ALA A 90 12.78 0.36 12.12
CA ALA A 90 12.40 -0.14 13.43
C ALA A 90 13.58 -0.53 14.33
N GLY A 91 14.84 -0.33 13.89
CA GLY A 91 16.03 -0.73 14.65
C GLY A 91 16.18 -2.25 14.79
N LYS A 92 15.59 -3.00 13.87
CA LYS A 92 15.48 -4.46 13.92
C LYS A 92 16.38 -5.10 12.87
N ASN A 93 17.30 -5.97 13.28
CA ASN A 93 18.10 -6.83 12.38
C ASN A 93 17.40 -8.19 12.13
N PHE A 94 16.15 -8.17 11.66
CA PHE A 94 15.46 -9.41 11.29
C PHE A 94 15.81 -9.81 9.85
N SER A 95 15.96 -11.11 9.61
CA SER A 95 16.05 -11.61 8.24
C SER A 95 14.73 -11.37 7.50
N VAL A 96 14.80 -11.11 6.20
CA VAL A 96 13.63 -10.89 5.34
C VAL A 96 12.67 -12.10 5.41
N GLU A 97 13.20 -13.31 5.57
CA GLU A 97 12.43 -14.55 5.76
C GLU A 97 11.58 -14.52 7.03
N THR A 98 12.15 -14.03 8.14
CA THR A 98 11.43 -13.89 9.42
C THR A 98 10.28 -12.88 9.27
N MET A 99 10.49 -11.81 8.52
CA MET A 99 9.47 -10.79 8.27
C MET A 99 8.37 -11.28 7.33
N LYS A 100 8.72 -11.98 6.24
CA LYS A 100 7.76 -12.62 5.34
C LYS A 100 6.85 -13.57 6.11
N HIS A 101 7.43 -14.47 6.90
CA HIS A 101 6.68 -15.43 7.71
C HIS A 101 5.70 -14.74 8.66
N ASN A 102 6.14 -13.66 9.31
CA ASN A 102 5.29 -12.92 10.22
C ASN A 102 4.22 -12.10 9.49
N TRP A 103 4.53 -11.56 8.31
CA TRP A 103 3.58 -10.79 7.50
C TRP A 103 2.50 -11.69 6.89
N TYR A 104 2.83 -12.89 6.39
CA TYR A 104 1.84 -13.87 5.96
C TYR A 104 0.95 -14.36 7.11
N LYS A 105 1.55 -14.64 8.29
CA LYS A 105 0.78 -15.02 9.49
C LYS A 105 -0.13 -13.91 9.98
N THR A 106 0.35 -12.67 9.96
CA THR A 106 -0.45 -11.52 10.39
C THR A 106 -1.57 -11.29 9.40
N SER A 107 -1.28 -11.24 8.09
CA SER A 107 -2.28 -11.00 7.03
C SER A 107 -3.38 -12.06 7.00
N LEU A 108 -3.07 -13.34 7.24
CA LEU A 108 -4.06 -14.42 7.33
C LEU A 108 -4.94 -14.36 8.59
N ASN A 109 -4.51 -13.67 9.65
CA ASN A 109 -5.32 -13.49 10.86
C ASN A 109 -6.34 -12.32 10.73
N TRP A 110 -6.25 -11.52 9.66
CA TRP A 110 -7.18 -10.41 9.38
C TRP A 110 -8.15 -10.71 8.23
N ILE A 111 -8.18 -11.95 7.73
CA ILE A 111 -9.16 -12.46 6.75
C ILE A 111 -10.02 -13.51 7.47
#